data_AF-M2PZA8-F1
#
_entry.id   AF-M2PZA8-F1
#
_cell.length_a   1.000
_cell.length_b   1.000
_cell.length_c   1.000
_cell.angle_alpha   90.00
_cell.angle_beta   90.00
_cell.angle_gamma   90.00
#
_symmetry.space_group_name_H-M   'P 1'
#
loop_
_entity.id
_entity.type
_entity.pdbx_description
1 polymer ?
#
loop_
_entity_poly.entity_id
_entity_poly.type
_entity_poly.pdbx_seq_one_letter_code
_entity_poly.pdbx_strand_id
1 'polypeptide(L)'
;MSRVINNTSGALFKRMLGKNYIEKVELTKDGFTAFMTDGEKIPLYFKDIRGVRTGFYFDENMPCRIVTILMNSNKKYGMGVSSGREEVDLLLRHYARYQLEGDIPEDIDDIHVVLQYGLNGYSIQLENGTLIETENGHATLYLLNAIDYYEIDKISDAIDIKFRDKEKTVTLSMSRVTNIWLVLQILERLAKDGEIRFHCCSR
;
A
#
# COMPACT_ATOMS: atom_id res chain seq x y z
N MET A 1 -22.38 -6.82 6.72
CA MET A 1 -22.74 -6.51 5.32
C MET A 1 -21.51 -6.75 4.46
N SER A 2 -21.59 -7.65 3.47
CA SER A 2 -20.49 -7.82 2.51
C SER A 2 -20.63 -6.78 1.42
N ARG A 3 -19.52 -6.15 1.05
CA ARG A 3 -19.49 -5.14 -0.01
C ARG A 3 -18.79 -5.74 -1.23
N VAL A 4 -19.40 -5.55 -2.38
CA VAL A 4 -18.95 -6.09 -3.66
C VAL A 4 -18.37 -4.96 -4.51
N ILE A 5 -17.20 -5.17 -5.09
CA ILE A 5 -16.55 -4.25 -6.04
C ILE A 5 -16.43 -4.97 -7.38
N ASN A 6 -17.01 -4.37 -8.42
CA ASN A 6 -17.03 -4.92 -9.78
C ASN A 6 -15.94 -4.29 -10.65
N ASN A 7 -15.41 -5.07 -11.60
CA ASN A 7 -14.50 -4.61 -12.63
C ASN A 7 -15.26 -4.15 -13.89
N THR A 8 -14.81 -3.07 -14.53
CA THR A 8 -15.30 -2.64 -15.86
C THR A 8 -14.22 -2.50 -16.92
N SER A 9 -12.98 -2.85 -16.59
CA SER A 9 -11.84 -2.65 -17.48
C SER A 9 -11.73 -3.77 -18.54
N GLY A 10 -11.53 -3.35 -19.80
CA GLY A 10 -11.73 -4.15 -21.01
C GLY A 10 -10.71 -5.25 -21.30
N ALA A 11 -10.77 -5.78 -22.53
CA ALA A 11 -10.00 -6.95 -23.00
C ALA A 11 -8.46 -6.86 -22.83
N LEU A 12 -7.92 -5.65 -22.66
CA LEU A 12 -6.48 -5.40 -22.53
C LEU A 12 -5.91 -5.91 -21.19
N PHE A 13 -6.66 -5.78 -20.09
CA PHE A 13 -6.20 -6.25 -18.77
C PHE A 13 -6.33 -7.76 -18.61
N LYS A 14 -7.40 -8.35 -19.16
CA LYS A 14 -7.54 -9.81 -19.29
C LYS A 14 -6.33 -10.41 -20.02
N ARG A 15 -5.77 -9.72 -21.01
CA ARG A 15 -4.55 -10.16 -21.72
C ARG A 15 -3.27 -10.07 -20.88
N MET A 16 -3.11 -9.05 -20.03
CA MET A 16 -1.91 -8.89 -19.17
C MET A 16 -1.89 -9.83 -17.97
N LEU A 17 -3.03 -10.02 -17.31
CA LEU A 17 -3.11 -10.76 -16.04
C LEU A 17 -3.54 -12.23 -16.22
N GLY A 18 -4.06 -12.59 -17.41
CA GLY A 18 -4.43 -13.94 -17.76
C GLY A 18 -5.39 -14.57 -16.76
N LYS A 19 -5.07 -15.79 -16.30
CA LYS A 19 -5.89 -16.55 -15.34
C LYS A 19 -5.96 -15.92 -13.94
N ASN A 20 -5.09 -14.99 -13.61
CA ASN A 20 -5.08 -14.33 -12.30
C ASN A 20 -5.87 -13.00 -12.30
N TYR A 21 -6.64 -12.75 -13.35
CA TYR A 21 -7.50 -11.59 -13.46
C TYR A 21 -8.79 -11.77 -12.66
N ILE A 22 -9.03 -10.82 -11.75
CA ILE A 22 -10.23 -10.77 -10.92
C ILE A 22 -11.30 -9.92 -11.64
N GLU A 23 -12.49 -10.49 -11.83
CA GLU A 23 -13.67 -9.77 -12.35
C GLU A 23 -14.42 -9.01 -11.27
N LYS A 24 -14.44 -9.55 -10.05
CA LYS A 24 -15.12 -8.94 -8.92
C LYS A 24 -14.44 -9.37 -7.64
N VAL A 25 -14.44 -8.50 -6.65
CA VAL A 25 -13.97 -8.83 -5.30
C VAL A 25 -15.04 -8.49 -4.28
N GLU A 26 -15.22 -9.39 -3.31
CA GLU A 26 -16.10 -9.17 -2.16
C GLU A 26 -15.24 -9.03 -0.89
N LEU A 27 -15.53 -7.99 -0.12
CA LEU A 27 -14.89 -7.75 1.16
C LEU A 27 -15.49 -8.70 2.21
N THR A 28 -14.64 -9.51 2.84
CA THR A 28 -15.02 -10.44 3.91
C THR A 28 -14.29 -10.07 5.19
N LYS A 29 -14.72 -10.62 6.34
CA LYS A 29 -14.11 -10.32 7.64
C LYS A 29 -12.60 -10.62 7.65
N ASP A 30 -12.20 -11.75 7.09
CA ASP A 30 -10.84 -12.29 7.21
C ASP A 30 -10.02 -12.16 5.92
N GLY A 31 -10.50 -11.38 4.95
CA GLY A 31 -9.84 -11.20 3.66
C GLY A 31 -10.76 -10.75 2.54
N PHE A 32 -10.47 -11.24 1.34
CA PHE A 32 -11.24 -11.01 0.13
C PHE A 32 -11.76 -12.32 -0.46
N THR A 33 -12.91 -12.28 -1.14
CA THR A 33 -13.31 -13.34 -2.08
C THR A 33 -13.17 -12.82 -3.50
N ALA A 34 -12.23 -13.38 -4.25
CA ALA A 34 -12.00 -13.05 -5.65
C ALA A 34 -12.87 -13.93 -6.57
N PHE A 35 -13.57 -13.29 -7.50
CA PHE A 35 -14.35 -13.94 -8.55
C PHE A 35 -13.56 -13.81 -9.85
N MET A 36 -13.12 -14.95 -10.39
CA MET A 36 -12.25 -15.04 -11.55
C MET A 36 -13.06 -15.07 -12.85
N THR A 37 -12.40 -14.83 -13.98
CA THR A 37 -13.07 -14.77 -15.31
C THR A 37 -13.66 -16.08 -15.80
N ASP A 38 -13.15 -17.19 -15.30
CA ASP A 38 -13.64 -18.54 -15.61
C ASP A 38 -14.75 -18.99 -14.65
N GLY A 39 -15.18 -18.11 -13.74
CA GLY A 39 -16.21 -18.41 -12.74
C GLY A 39 -15.67 -19.02 -11.45
N GLU A 40 -14.35 -19.26 -11.34
CA GLU A 40 -13.74 -19.72 -10.09
C GLU A 40 -13.90 -18.67 -8.98
N LYS A 41 -14.12 -19.14 -7.75
CA LYS A 41 -14.14 -18.31 -6.54
C LYS A 41 -12.95 -18.67 -5.67
N ILE A 42 -12.08 -17.71 -5.41
CA ILE A 42 -10.85 -17.91 -4.66
C ILE A 42 -10.89 -17.06 -3.37
N PRO A 43 -10.85 -17.67 -2.18
CA PRO A 43 -10.65 -16.93 -0.94
C PRO A 43 -9.19 -16.45 -0.85
N LEU A 44 -9.01 -15.16 -0.57
CA LEU A 44 -7.73 -14.51 -0.36
C LEU A 44 -7.67 -14.02 1.10
N TYR A 45 -7.18 -14.86 2.00
CA TYR A 45 -7.11 -14.53 3.42
C TYR A 45 -6.04 -13.50 3.71
N PHE A 46 -6.33 -12.57 4.62
CA PHE A 46 -5.39 -11.51 4.99
C PHE A 46 -4.06 -12.01 5.54
N LYS A 47 -4.07 -13.07 6.35
CA LYS A 47 -2.84 -13.72 6.86
C LYS A 47 -1.89 -14.20 5.76
N ASP A 48 -2.44 -14.47 4.57
CA ASP A 48 -1.70 -14.98 3.42
C ASP A 48 -1.35 -13.87 2.42
N ILE A 49 -1.79 -12.63 2.67
CA ILE A 49 -1.51 -11.45 1.84
C ILE A 49 -0.24 -10.77 2.35
N ARG A 50 0.68 -10.49 1.42
CA ARG A 50 1.89 -9.71 1.64
C ARG A 50 1.67 -8.21 1.41
N GLY A 51 0.72 -7.87 0.54
CA GLY A 51 0.40 -6.48 0.26
C GLY A 51 -0.72 -6.31 -0.76
N VAL A 52 -1.37 -5.16 -0.71
CA VAL A 52 -2.37 -4.70 -1.68
C VAL A 52 -1.85 -3.39 -2.29
N ARG A 53 -1.58 -3.41 -3.59
CA ARG A 53 -0.84 -2.35 -4.28
C ARG A 53 -1.63 -1.75 -5.42
N THR A 54 -1.36 -0.48 -5.69
CA THR A 54 -1.89 0.22 -6.86
C THR A 54 -0.91 1.33 -7.26
N GLY A 55 -0.77 1.57 -8.57
CA GLY A 55 -0.05 2.75 -9.09
C GLY A 55 -0.91 4.01 -9.14
N PHE A 56 -2.20 3.91 -8.82
CA PHE A 56 -3.18 4.99 -9.04
C PHE A 56 -3.00 6.22 -8.13
N TYR A 57 -2.32 6.12 -6.99
CA TYR A 57 -2.25 7.22 -6.01
C TYR A 57 -1.42 8.43 -6.46
N PHE A 58 -0.58 8.29 -7.49
CA PHE A 58 0.39 9.33 -7.86
C PHE A 58 0.22 9.88 -9.27
N ASP A 59 -0.52 9.17 -10.13
CA ASP A 59 -0.86 9.63 -11.46
C ASP A 59 -2.35 9.35 -11.75
N GLU A 60 -3.18 10.37 -11.56
CA GLU A 60 -4.61 10.29 -11.90
C GLU A 60 -4.85 10.15 -13.41
N ASN A 61 -3.84 10.50 -14.22
CA ASN A 61 -3.84 10.31 -15.67
C ASN A 61 -3.36 8.91 -16.07
N MET A 62 -2.96 8.06 -15.11
CA MET A 62 -2.55 6.70 -15.40
C MET A 62 -3.72 5.98 -16.09
N PRO A 63 -3.54 5.52 -17.34
CA PRO A 63 -4.63 4.98 -18.15
C PRO A 63 -5.21 3.67 -17.59
N CYS A 64 -4.53 3.10 -16.60
CA CYS A 64 -4.73 1.76 -16.10
C CYS A 64 -4.81 1.74 -14.57
N ARG A 65 -6.02 1.80 -14.00
CA ARG A 65 -6.26 1.68 -12.56
C ARG A 65 -6.29 0.22 -12.14
N ILE A 66 -5.14 -0.32 -11.77
CA ILE A 66 -5.03 -1.71 -11.32
C ILE A 66 -4.80 -1.74 -9.80
N VAL A 67 -5.54 -2.61 -9.12
CA VAL A 67 -5.21 -3.06 -7.78
C VAL A 67 -4.66 -4.48 -7.87
N THR A 68 -3.48 -4.71 -7.29
CA THR A 68 -2.82 -6.01 -7.24
C THR A 68 -2.76 -6.50 -5.80
N ILE A 69 -3.34 -7.67 -5.54
CA ILE A 69 -3.22 -8.41 -4.29
C ILE A 69 -2.07 -9.40 -4.42
N LEU A 70 -1.09 -9.29 -3.53
CA LEU A 70 0.10 -10.11 -3.52
C LEU A 70 0.06 -11.08 -2.36
N MET A 71 0.20 -12.36 -2.65
CA MET A 71 0.20 -13.42 -1.64
C MET A 71 1.63 -13.72 -1.16
N ASN A 72 1.76 -14.23 0.05
CA ASN A 72 3.02 -14.78 0.59
C ASN A 72 3.56 -15.94 -0.26
N SER A 73 2.68 -16.67 -0.95
CA SER A 73 3.02 -17.71 -1.94
C SER A 73 3.60 -17.17 -3.26
N ASN A 74 3.86 -15.86 -3.36
CA ASN A 74 4.24 -15.13 -4.58
C ASN A 74 3.19 -15.14 -5.70
N LYS A 75 2.01 -15.72 -5.49
CA LYS A 75 0.87 -15.53 -6.38
C LYS A 75 0.44 -14.06 -6.37
N LYS A 76 0.03 -13.56 -7.53
CA LYS A 76 -0.43 -12.19 -7.72
C LYS A 76 -1.79 -12.24 -8.38
N TYR A 77 -2.75 -11.54 -7.81
CA TYR A 77 -4.08 -11.37 -8.39
C TYR A 77 -4.30 -9.90 -8.70
N GLY A 78 -4.82 -9.60 -9.88
CA GLY A 78 -5.02 -8.23 -10.31
C GLY A 78 -6.47 -7.98 -10.70
N MET A 79 -7.01 -6.84 -10.29
CA MET A 79 -8.29 -6.33 -10.76
C MET A 79 -8.10 -4.95 -11.36
N GLY A 80 -8.80 -4.67 -12.46
CA GLY A 80 -9.00 -3.29 -12.86
C GLY A 80 -10.14 -2.67 -12.07
N VAL A 81 -10.03 -1.38 -11.78
CA VAL A 81 -11.01 -0.65 -10.99
C VAL A 81 -11.70 0.38 -11.88
N SER A 82 -13.03 0.34 -11.85
CA SER A 82 -13.95 1.02 -12.75
C SER A 82 -14.10 2.51 -12.47
N SER A 83 -14.20 2.82 -11.18
CA SER A 83 -14.62 4.12 -10.69
C SER A 83 -13.42 4.90 -10.16
N GLY A 84 -13.67 6.09 -9.60
CA GLY A 84 -12.66 6.96 -9.01
C GLY A 84 -11.91 6.32 -7.84
N ARG A 85 -11.17 7.16 -7.12
CA ARG A 85 -10.33 6.79 -5.96
C ARG A 85 -11.06 5.96 -4.89
N GLU A 86 -12.38 6.09 -4.77
CA GLU A 86 -13.19 5.45 -3.73
C GLU A 86 -13.13 3.91 -3.71
N GLU A 87 -13.24 3.22 -4.84
CA GLU A 87 -13.19 1.75 -4.86
C GLU A 87 -11.81 1.21 -4.50
N VAL A 88 -10.76 1.90 -4.96
CA VAL A 88 -9.37 1.59 -4.62
C VAL A 88 -9.13 1.80 -3.12
N ASP A 89 -9.56 2.96 -2.61
CA ASP A 89 -9.49 3.29 -1.18
C ASP A 89 -10.20 2.24 -0.33
N LEU A 90 -11.36 1.74 -0.74
CA LEU A 90 -12.08 0.71 0.01
C LEU A 90 -11.27 -0.57 0.17
N LEU A 91 -10.59 -1.04 -0.89
CA LEU A 91 -9.75 -2.23 -0.82
C LEU A 91 -8.55 -2.03 0.08
N LEU A 92 -7.86 -0.89 -0.07
CA LEU A 92 -6.67 -0.56 0.70
C LEU A 92 -7.02 -0.32 2.18
N ARG A 93 -8.13 0.37 2.47
CA ARG A 93 -8.65 0.57 3.82
C ARG A 93 -9.02 -0.75 4.49
N HIS A 94 -9.68 -1.64 3.75
CA HIS A 94 -10.09 -2.94 4.28
C HIS A 94 -8.88 -3.77 4.71
N TYR A 95 -7.82 -3.78 3.90
CA TYR A 95 -6.57 -4.44 4.27
C TYR A 95 -5.81 -3.69 5.38
N ALA A 96 -5.79 -2.35 5.36
CA ALA A 96 -5.15 -1.54 6.40
C ALA A 96 -5.77 -1.81 7.79
N ARG A 97 -7.09 -1.95 7.87
CA ARG A 97 -7.77 -2.28 9.13
C ARG A 97 -7.33 -3.61 9.70
N TYR A 98 -7.10 -4.61 8.83
CA TYR A 98 -6.51 -5.86 9.27
C TYR A 98 -5.06 -5.67 9.76
N GLN A 99 -4.24 -4.92 9.00
CA GLN A 99 -2.84 -4.67 9.36
C GLN A 99 -2.69 -3.94 10.71
N LEU A 100 -3.67 -3.12 11.07
CA LEU A 100 -3.71 -2.33 12.29
C LEU A 100 -4.52 -2.99 13.41
N GLU A 101 -5.14 -4.15 13.15
CA GLU A 101 -6.10 -4.81 14.05
C GLU A 101 -7.27 -3.90 14.49
N GLY A 102 -7.63 -2.90 13.68
CA GLY A 102 -8.57 -1.85 14.08
C GLY A 102 -8.69 -0.72 13.06
N ASP A 103 -9.16 0.43 13.52
CA ASP A 103 -9.09 1.69 12.76
C ASP A 103 -7.71 2.34 12.95
N ILE A 104 -7.36 3.35 12.15
CA ILE A 104 -6.07 4.06 12.33
C ILE A 104 -6.11 4.78 13.70
N PRO A 105 -5.23 4.41 14.65
CA PRO A 105 -5.22 4.98 16.00
C PRO A 105 -4.97 6.49 15.93
N GLU A 106 -5.52 7.27 16.85
CA GLU A 106 -5.31 8.73 16.87
C GLU A 106 -3.83 9.08 17.03
N ASP A 107 -3.16 8.40 17.95
CA ASP A 107 -1.71 8.46 18.12
C ASP A 107 -1.02 7.56 17.09
N ILE A 108 -0.10 8.13 16.32
CA ILE A 108 0.66 7.40 15.31
C ILE A 108 1.71 6.50 15.98
N ASP A 109 2.12 6.82 17.21
CA ASP A 109 3.11 6.05 17.94
C ASP A 109 2.58 4.64 18.28
N ASP A 110 1.25 4.47 18.36
CA ASP A 110 0.56 3.19 18.57
C ASP A 110 0.52 2.29 17.31
N ILE A 111 1.01 2.77 16.17
CA ILE A 111 0.99 2.00 14.92
C ILE A 111 2.15 1.00 14.88
N HIS A 112 1.80 -0.28 14.73
CA HIS A 112 2.73 -1.39 14.52
C HIS A 112 2.46 -2.06 13.18
N VAL A 113 3.24 -1.72 12.14
CA VAL A 113 2.98 -2.26 10.80
C VAL A 113 4.24 -2.32 9.94
N VAL A 114 4.37 -3.37 9.12
CA VAL A 114 5.37 -3.40 8.06
C VAL A 114 4.87 -2.59 6.86
N LEU A 115 5.56 -1.50 6.55
CA LEU A 115 5.26 -0.60 5.43
C LEU A 115 5.82 -1.13 4.11
N GLN A 116 6.93 -1.85 4.14
CA GLN A 116 7.60 -2.36 2.94
C GLN A 116 8.38 -3.65 3.21
N TYR A 117 8.28 -4.60 2.27
CA TYR A 117 9.17 -5.76 2.16
C TYR A 117 10.06 -5.63 0.93
N GLY A 118 11.37 -5.83 1.10
CA GLY A 118 12.36 -5.88 0.03
C GLY A 118 13.00 -7.25 -0.12
N LEU A 119 14.10 -7.28 -0.88
CA LEU A 119 14.91 -8.49 -1.08
C LEU A 119 15.87 -8.69 0.10
N ASN A 120 16.34 -9.92 0.30
CA ASN A 120 17.41 -10.25 1.27
C ASN A 120 17.11 -9.81 2.71
N GLY A 121 15.84 -9.93 3.13
CA GLY A 121 15.43 -9.54 4.48
C GLY A 121 15.32 -8.03 4.69
N TYR A 122 15.41 -7.23 3.62
CA TYR A 122 15.12 -5.80 3.70
C TYR A 122 13.67 -5.56 4.10
N SER A 123 13.43 -4.69 5.08
CA SER A 123 12.09 -4.22 5.42
C SER A 123 12.12 -2.79 5.96
N ILE A 124 10.99 -2.11 5.81
CA ILE A 124 10.69 -0.89 6.55
C ILE A 124 9.41 -1.14 7.33
N GLN A 125 9.46 -0.93 8.63
CA GLN A 125 8.30 -1.04 9.52
C GLN A 125 8.17 0.21 10.38
N LEU A 126 6.95 0.46 10.86
CA LEU A 126 6.66 1.47 11.86
C LEU A 126 6.31 0.76 13.17
N GLU A 127 6.93 1.22 14.26
CA GLU A 127 6.72 0.69 15.61
C GLU A 127 7.10 1.75 16.64
N ASN A 128 6.23 2.03 17.62
CA ASN A 128 6.49 2.94 18.74
C ASN A 128 7.03 4.31 18.29
N GLY A 129 6.35 4.95 17.33
CA GLY A 129 6.75 6.27 16.82
C GLY A 129 8.08 6.29 16.06
N THR A 130 8.59 5.12 15.68
CA THR A 130 9.90 4.94 15.04
C THR A 130 9.75 4.16 13.75
N LEU A 131 10.25 4.73 12.66
CA LEU A 131 10.45 3.99 11.42
C LEU A 131 11.76 3.20 11.55
N ILE A 132 11.66 1.90 11.33
CA ILE A 132 12.76 0.94 11.47
C ILE A 132 13.07 0.37 10.10
N GLU A 133 14.25 0.69 9.58
CA GLU A 133 14.79 0.11 8.36
C GLU A 133 15.71 -1.05 8.72
N THR A 134 15.36 -2.26 8.31
CA THR A 134 16.19 -3.45 8.52
C THR A 134 16.84 -3.83 7.21
N GLU A 135 18.17 -3.98 7.21
CA GLU A 135 18.96 -4.44 6.06
C GLU A 135 20.06 -5.39 6.56
N ASN A 136 20.17 -6.59 5.95
CA ASN A 136 21.18 -7.59 6.30
C ASN A 136 21.27 -7.91 7.81
N GLY A 137 20.13 -7.88 8.52
CA GLY A 137 20.06 -8.13 9.97
C GLY A 137 20.42 -6.94 10.85
N HIS A 138 20.72 -5.78 10.28
CA HIS A 138 20.95 -4.54 11.01
C HIS A 138 19.73 -3.63 10.92
N ALA A 139 19.30 -3.11 12.08
CA ALA A 139 18.19 -2.16 12.17
C ALA A 139 18.73 -0.73 12.34
N THR A 140 18.26 0.18 11.50
CA THR A 140 18.46 1.63 11.64
C THR A 140 17.14 2.27 12.06
N LEU A 141 17.20 3.11 13.10
CA LEU A 141 16.04 3.74 13.71
C LEU A 141 15.92 5.20 13.29
N TYR A 142 14.71 5.60 12.92
CA TYR A 142 14.35 6.95 12.49
C TYR A 142 13.10 7.41 13.24
N LEU A 143 13.24 8.42 14.12
CA LEU A 143 12.11 8.93 14.90
C LEU A 143 11.15 9.71 13.99
N LEU A 144 9.85 9.45 14.06
CA LEU A 144 8.86 10.13 13.23
C LEU A 144 8.83 11.64 13.46
N ASN A 145 9.04 12.09 14.71
CA ASN A 145 9.09 13.51 15.04
C ASN A 145 10.28 14.25 14.41
N ALA A 146 11.29 13.53 13.92
CA ALA A 146 12.47 14.09 13.26
C ALA A 146 12.29 14.22 11.73
N ILE A 147 11.14 13.81 11.17
CA ILE A 147 10.84 13.99 9.75
C ILE A 147 10.85 15.49 9.43
N ASP A 148 11.65 15.85 8.42
CA ASP A 148 11.77 17.19 7.88
C ASP A 148 10.73 17.43 6.78
N TYR A 149 10.75 16.55 5.78
CA TYR A 149 9.80 16.53 4.67
C TYR A 149 9.71 15.13 4.09
N TYR A 150 8.66 14.90 3.31
CA TYR A 150 8.58 13.76 2.41
C TYR A 150 8.25 14.21 1.00
N GLU A 151 8.76 13.47 0.03
CA GLU A 151 8.58 13.73 -1.40
C GLU A 151 8.04 12.48 -2.07
N ILE A 152 7.09 12.68 -2.99
CA ILE A 152 6.64 11.63 -3.89
C ILE A 152 7.37 11.82 -5.21
N ASP A 153 8.24 10.88 -5.54
CA ASP A 153 8.91 10.83 -6.84
C ASP A 153 8.13 9.93 -7.80
N LYS A 154 7.41 10.58 -8.72
CA LYS A 154 6.62 9.90 -9.75
C LYS A 154 7.48 9.16 -10.77
N ILE A 155 8.72 9.60 -11.00
CA ILE A 155 9.62 9.00 -11.99
C ILE A 155 10.17 7.69 -11.46
N SER A 156 10.59 7.66 -10.19
CA SER A 156 11.12 6.46 -9.54
C SER A 156 10.06 5.57 -8.89
N ASP A 157 8.79 6.00 -8.89
CA ASP A 157 7.67 5.30 -8.27
C ASP A 157 7.96 5.01 -6.78
N ALA A 158 8.31 6.07 -6.05
CA ALA A 158 8.78 6.01 -4.67
C ALA A 158 8.29 7.18 -3.80
N ILE A 159 8.27 6.96 -2.49
CA ILE A 159 8.15 8.01 -1.47
C ILE A 159 9.48 8.09 -0.74
N ASP A 160 10.09 9.27 -0.76
CA ASP A 160 11.30 9.59 -0.04
C ASP A 160 10.97 10.36 1.24
N ILE A 161 11.50 9.91 2.37
CA ILE A 161 11.29 10.51 3.69
C ILE A 161 12.63 10.99 4.22
N LYS A 162 12.76 12.30 4.43
CA LYS A 162 13.97 12.94 4.93
C LYS A 162 13.81 13.27 6.41
N PHE A 163 14.83 12.96 7.20
CA PHE A 163 14.89 13.25 8.63
C PHE A 163 15.95 14.33 8.90
N ARG A 164 15.64 15.31 9.77
CA ARG A 164 16.52 16.44 10.09
C ARG A 164 17.84 16.02 10.72
N ASP A 165 17.83 14.92 11.46
CA ASP A 165 18.95 14.38 12.22
C ASP A 165 19.71 13.27 11.48
N LYS A 166 19.35 12.97 10.22
CA LYS A 166 19.98 11.92 9.41
C LYS A 166 20.44 12.44 8.05
N GLU A 167 21.63 12.02 7.65
CA GLU A 167 22.14 12.29 6.30
C GLU A 167 21.38 11.49 5.23
N LYS A 168 20.96 10.26 5.57
CA LYS A 168 20.26 9.36 4.65
C LYS A 168 18.76 9.68 4.57
N THR A 169 18.20 9.36 3.42
CA THR A 169 16.76 9.37 3.12
C THR A 169 16.25 7.93 3.18
N VAL A 170 15.07 7.74 3.75
CA VAL A 170 14.37 6.45 3.71
C VAL A 170 13.47 6.44 2.48
N THR A 171 13.61 5.41 1.64
CA THR A 171 12.86 5.30 0.38
C THR A 171 11.88 4.12 0.42
N LEU A 172 10.59 4.43 0.32
CA LEU A 172 9.52 3.46 0.13
C LEU A 172 9.23 3.32 -1.38
N SER A 173 9.58 2.19 -1.98
CA SER A 173 9.27 1.87 -3.38
C SER A 173 7.84 1.34 -3.50
N MET A 174 7.06 1.86 -4.44
CA MET A 174 5.67 1.42 -4.64
C MET A 174 5.56 -0.02 -5.09
N SER A 175 6.56 -0.50 -5.81
CA SER A 175 6.70 -1.91 -6.15
C SER A 175 6.95 -2.83 -4.95
N ARG A 176 7.10 -2.28 -3.73
CA ARG A 176 7.47 -2.99 -2.51
C ARG A 176 6.60 -2.65 -1.30
N VAL A 177 5.99 -1.47 -1.27
CA VAL A 177 5.05 -1.04 -0.22
C VAL A 177 3.93 -2.07 -0.03
N THR A 178 3.55 -2.32 1.23
CA THR A 178 2.50 -3.28 1.60
C THR A 178 1.11 -2.69 1.38
N ASN A 179 0.94 -1.39 1.67
CA ASN A 179 -0.31 -0.66 1.54
C ASN A 179 -0.06 0.85 1.41
N ILE A 180 -0.23 1.40 0.21
CA ILE A 180 0.09 2.80 -0.07
C ILE A 180 -0.86 3.79 0.61
N TRP A 181 -2.13 3.43 0.74
CA TRP A 181 -3.11 4.28 1.42
C TRP A 181 -2.70 4.51 2.87
N LEU A 182 -2.32 3.45 3.58
CA LEU A 182 -1.90 3.53 4.98
C LEU A 182 -0.65 4.41 5.15
N VAL A 183 0.37 4.22 4.30
CA VAL A 183 1.58 5.05 4.31
C VAL A 183 1.22 6.54 4.19
N LEU A 184 0.38 6.89 3.21
CA LEU A 184 -0.01 8.28 2.99
C LEU A 184 -0.84 8.85 4.15
N GLN A 185 -1.74 8.06 4.75
CA GLN A 185 -2.49 8.51 5.93
C GLN A 185 -1.59 8.80 7.14
N ILE A 186 -0.54 7.98 7.34
CA ILE A 186 0.46 8.23 8.40
C ILE A 186 1.20 9.54 8.14
N LEU A 187 1.75 9.71 6.92
CA LEU A 187 2.50 10.90 6.54
C LEU A 187 1.66 12.18 6.56
N GLU A 188 0.40 12.12 6.08
CA GLU A 188 -0.53 13.25 6.10
C GLU A 188 -0.87 13.72 7.51
N ARG A 189 -0.98 12.79 8.48
CA ARG A 189 -1.23 13.16 9.88
C ARG A 189 0.00 13.79 10.53
N LEU A 190 1.18 13.21 10.32
CA LEU A 190 2.44 13.79 10.79
C LEU A 190 2.63 15.22 10.26
N ALA A 191 2.20 15.49 9.02
CA ALA A 191 2.28 16.82 8.43
C ALA A 191 1.21 17.82 8.92
N LYS A 192 0.12 17.35 9.55
CA LYS A 192 -0.87 18.22 10.19
C LYS A 192 -0.46 18.58 11.61
N ASP A 193 0.24 17.70 12.29
CA ASP A 193 0.64 17.85 13.70
C ASP A 193 1.95 18.65 13.87
N GLY A 194 2.71 18.87 12.80
CA GLY A 194 3.93 19.69 12.80
C GLY A 194 4.22 20.31 11.44
N GLU A 195 5.11 21.29 11.40
CA GLU A 195 5.54 22.10 10.24
C GLU A 195 6.21 21.31 9.08
N ILE A 196 5.76 20.09 8.77
CA ILE A 196 6.31 19.22 7.72
C ILE A 196 5.88 19.76 6.35
N ARG A 197 6.85 20.01 5.48
CA ARG A 197 6.58 20.50 4.14
C ARG A 197 6.26 19.34 3.21
N PHE A 198 5.06 19.35 2.62
CA PHE A 198 4.71 18.44 1.55
C PHE A 198 5.25 18.96 0.22
N HIS A 199 6.13 18.19 -0.43
CA HIS A 199 6.62 18.51 -1.77
C HIS A 199 6.16 17.41 -2.74
N CYS A 200 5.17 17.75 -3.57
CA CYS A 200 4.82 16.94 -4.75
C CYS A 200 5.60 17.48 -5.94
N CYS A 201 6.75 16.87 -6.25
CA CYS A 201 7.50 17.21 -7.45
C CYS A 201 6.80 16.58 -8.67
N SER A 202 6.32 17.44 -9.56
CA SER A 202 6.03 17.08 -10.94
C SER A 202 7.22 17.58 -11.76
N ARG A 203 8.21 16.73 -11.99
CA ARG A 203 9.26 17.00 -12.99
C ARG A 203 9.02 16.12 -14.20
#